data_AF-A0A936VW16-F1
#
_entry.id   AF-A0A936VW16-F1
#
_cell.length_a   1.000
_cell.length_b   1.000
_cell.length_c   1.000
_cell.angle_alpha   90.00
_cell.angle_beta   90.00
_cell.angle_gamma   90.00
#
_symmetry.space_group_name_H-M   'P 1'
#
loop_
_entity.id
_entity.type
_entity.pdbx_description
1 polymer ?
#
loop_
_entity_poly.entity_id
_entity_poly.type
_entity_poly.pdbx_seq_one_letter_code
_entity_poly.pdbx_strand_id
1 'polypeptide(L)' 'MNFQELVKGCIKNDRLCQKELYNQFYSYGLKTVMAYGNSIEDSREILNDTFFKTFDSLKIMI' A
#
# COMPACT_ATOMS: atom_id res chain seq x y z
N MET A 1 6.59 -8.47 -12.51
CA MET A 1 7.03 -9.14 -11.27
C MET A 1 5.90 -9.97 -10.73
N ASN A 2 6.20 -11.15 -10.20
CA ASN A 2 5.22 -11.87 -9.40
C ASN A 2 5.11 -11.25 -7.99
N PHE A 3 4.11 -11.67 -7.21
CA PHE A 3 3.87 -11.12 -5.88
C PHE A 3 5.06 -11.28 -4.93
N GLN A 4 5.76 -12.42 -4.97
CA GLN A 4 6.91 -12.66 -4.08
C GLN A 4 8.09 -11.72 -4.40
N GLU A 5 8.33 -11.45 -5.68
CA GLU A 5 9.35 -10.48 -6.10
C GLU A 5 8.99 -9.06 -5.65
N LEU A 6 7.72 -8.67 -5.79
CA LEU A 6 7.22 -7.37 -5.34
C LEU A 6 7.42 -7.17 -3.84
N VAL A 7 7.06 -8.17 -3.02
CA VAL A 7 7.23 -8.10 -1.57
C VAL A 7 8.72 -8.01 -1.20
N LYS A 8 9.59 -8.80 -1.84
CA LYS A 8 11.05 -8.71 -1.63
C LYS A 8 11.61 -7.34 -1.99
N GLY A 9 11.11 -6.72 -3.05
CA GLY A 9 11.46 -5.36 -3.42
C GLY A 9 10.98 -4.33 -2.40
N CYS A 10 9.74 -4.45 -1.92
CA CYS A 10 9.18 -3.58 -0.88
C CYS A 10 10.00 -3.63 0.42
N ILE A 11 10.41 -4.82 0.85
CA ILE A 11 11.30 -5.03 2.01
C ILE A 11 12.64 -4.29 1.83
N LYS A 12 13.17 -4.27 0.61
CA LYS A 12 14.40 -3.52 0.26
C LYS A 12 14.17 -2.03 0.04
N ASN A 13 12.98 -1.52 0.33
CA ASN A 13 12.58 -0.13 0.11
C ASN A 13 12.66 0.31 -1.37
N ASP A 14 12.44 -0.61 -2.31
CA ASP A 14 12.38 -0.31 -3.73
C ASP A 14 11.06 0.41 -4.06
N ARG A 15 11.19 1.67 -4.47
CA ARG A 15 10.07 2.56 -4.82
C ARG A 15 9.23 2.04 -6.01
N LEU A 16 9.84 1.36 -6.97
CA LEU A 16 9.10 0.79 -8.10
C LEU A 16 8.22 -0.36 -7.63
N CYS A 17 8.74 -1.21 -6.75
CA CYS A 17 7.98 -2.31 -6.18
C CYS A 17 6.85 -1.82 -5.28
N GLN A 18 7.10 -0.80 -4.45
CA GLN A 18 6.07 -0.17 -3.61
C GLN A 18 4.94 0.44 -4.46
N LYS A 19 5.30 1.18 -5.53
CA LYS A 19 4.32 1.78 -6.44
C LYS A 19 3.49 0.72 -7.15
N GLU A 20 4.12 -0.34 -7.62
CA GLU A 20 3.42 -1.43 -8.31
C GLU A 20 2.47 -2.19 -7.37
N LEU A 21 2.92 -2.49 -6.15
CA LEU A 21 2.05 -3.10 -5.13
C LEU A 21 0.87 -2.18 -4.80
N TYR A 22 1.12 -0.89 -4.59
CA TYR A 22 0.09 0.10 -4.35
C TYR A 22 -0.95 0.13 -5.48
N ASN A 23 -0.51 0.19 -6.74
CA ASN A 23 -1.40 0.22 -7.90
C ASN A 23 -2.27 -1.04 -8.02
N GLN A 24 -1.71 -2.22 -7.76
CA GLN A 24 -2.45 -3.49 -7.84
C GLN A 24 -3.58 -3.55 -6.81
N PHE A 25 -3.37 -3.00 -5.63
CA PHE A 25 -4.35 -3.04 -4.53
C PHE A 25 -5.15 -1.75 -4.37
N TYR A 26 -4.86 -0.70 -5.14
CA TYR A 26 -5.48 0.62 -4.97
C TYR A 26 -7.01 0.56 -5.01
N SER A 27 -7.58 -0.01 -6.06
CA SER A 27 -9.04 -0.06 -6.23
C SER A 27 -9.74 -0.86 -5.13
N TYR A 28 -9.14 -1.98 -4.72
CA TYR A 28 -9.67 -2.83 -3.66
C TYR A 28 -9.54 -2.17 -2.28
N GLY A 29 -8.36 -1.62 -1.99
CA GLY A 29 -8.06 -0.93 -0.75
C GLY A 29 -8.92 0.32 -0.60
N LEU A 30 -9.07 1.13 -1.65
CA LEU A 30 -9.92 2.31 -1.65
C LEU A 30 -11.37 1.94 -1.29
N LYS A 31 -11.94 0.91 -1.93
CA LYS A 31 -13.28 0.42 -1.61
C LYS A 31 -13.41 -0.02 -0.14
N THR A 32 -12.37 -0.60 0.42
CA THR A 32 -12.35 -1.02 1.84
C THR A 32 -12.31 0.18 2.78
N VAL A 33 -11.47 1.18 2.49
CA VAL A 33 -11.31 2.35 3.38
C VAL A 33 -12.41 3.40 3.22
N MET A 34 -13.18 3.36 2.11
CA MET A 34 -14.35 4.21 1.90
C MET A 34 -15.42 4.06 3.00
N ALA A 35 -15.46 2.94 3.71
CA ALA A 35 -16.34 2.76 4.86
C ALA A 35 -15.96 3.65 6.08
N TYR A 36 -14.75 4.20 6.09
CA TYR A 36 -14.20 4.99 7.20
C TYR A 36 -13.92 6.45 6.84
N GLY A 37 -13.96 6.82 5.56
CA GLY A 37 -13.74 8.19 5.08
C GLY A 37 -15.05 8.98 4.92
N ASN A 38 -15.00 10.29 5.16
CA ASN A 38 -16.16 11.17 4.95
C ASN A 38 -16.32 11.60 3.49
N SER A 39 -15.28 11.38 2.69
CA SER A 39 -15.23 11.67 1.26
C SER A 39 -14.28 10.70 0.56
N ILE A 40 -14.29 10.71 -0.78
CA ILE A 40 -13.31 9.95 -1.56
C ILE A 40 -11.88 10.46 -1.33
N GLU A 41 -11.71 11.75 -1.07
CA GLU A 41 -10.40 12.36 -0.81
C GLU A 41 -9.86 11.92 0.55
N ASP A 42 -10.69 11.99 1.61
CA ASP A 42 -10.37 11.42 2.95
C ASP A 42 -9.98 9.94 2.81
N SER A 43 -10.76 9.18 2.04
CA SER A 43 -10.52 7.76 1.82
C SER A 43 -9.18 7.50 1.13
N ARG A 44 -8.76 8.37 0.20
CA ARG A 44 -7.44 8.29 -0.43
C ARG A 44 -6.32 8.58 0.56
N GLU A 45 -6.49 9.56 1.44
CA GLU A 45 -5.50 9.86 2.49
C GLU A 45 -5.33 8.68 3.45
N ILE A 46 -6.45 8.12 3.94
CA ILE A 46 -6.45 6.92 4.78
C ILE A 46 -5.75 5.75 4.08
N LEU A 47 -6.02 5.55 2.78
CA LEU A 47 -5.39 4.52 1.98
C LEU A 47 -3.87 4.74 1.90
N ASN A 48 -3.44 5.96 1.57
CA ASN A 48 -2.03 6.32 1.44
C ASN A 48 -1.27 6.06 2.75
N ASP A 49 -1.82 6.50 3.88
CA ASP A 49 -1.24 6.27 5.20
C ASP A 49 -1.16 4.79 5.54
N THR A 50 -2.18 4.01 5.17
CA THR A 50 -2.19 2.57 5.38
C THR A 50 -1.08 1.87 4.61
N PHE A 51 -0.88 2.22 3.33
CA PHE A 51 0.21 1.68 2.53
C PHE A 51 1.58 2.12 3.04
N PHE A 52 1.73 3.39 3.43
CA PHE A 52 2.98 3.89 4.01
C PHE A 52 3.37 3.10 5.26
N LYS A 53 2.43 2.91 6.20
CA LYS A 53 2.63 2.10 7.41
C LYS A 53 2.92 0.64 7.09
N THR A 54 2.28 0.08 6.06
CA THR A 54 2.51 -1.30 5.62
C THR A 54 3.94 -1.47 5.11
N PHE A 55 4.43 -0.56 4.25
CA PHE A 55 5.80 -0.60 3.74
C PHE A 55 6.84 -0.42 4.85
N ASP A 56 6.58 0.46 5.82
CA ASP A 56 7.47 0.63 6.98
C ASP A 56 7.47 -0.61 7.89
N SER A 57 6.30 -1.22 8.12
CA SER A 57 6.18 -2.45 8.92
C SER A 57 6.88 -3.64 8.27
N LEU A 58 6.85 -3.76 6.94
CA LEU A 58 7.57 -4.81 6.20
C LEU A 58 9.09 -4.74 6.41
N LYS A 59 9.63 -3.55 6.69
CA LYS A 59 11.04 -3.35 7.03
C LYS A 59 11.37 -3.81 8.45
N ILE A 60 10.44 -3.66 9.40
CA ILE A 60 10.65 -3.97 10.83
C ILE A 60 10.57 -5.48 11.11
N MET A 61 9.82 -6.25 10.33
CA MET A 61 9.62 -7.69 10.55
C MET A 61 10.83 -8.58 10.20
N ILE A 62 12.01 -8.02 9.89
CA ILE A 62 13.23 -8.75 9.49
C ILE A 62 14.45 -8.09 10.13
#